data_AF-A0A2S9G644-F1
#
_entry.id   AF-A0A2S9G644-F1
#
_cell.length_a   1.000
_cell.length_b   1.000
_cell.length_c   1.000
_cell.angle_alpha   90.00
_cell.angle_beta   90.00
_cell.angle_gamma   90.00
#
_symmetry.space_group_name_H-M   'P 1'
#
loop_
_entity.id
_entity.type
_entity.pdbx_description
1 polymer ?
#
loop_
_entity_poly.entity_id
_entity_poly.type
_entity_poly.pdbx_seq_one_letter_code
_entity_poly.pdbx_strand_id
1 'polypeptide(L)' 'MGSAWPMSVEDAYASPLFHGPQFAAIEHLDAFSPEGGTATLKGWRDLGWPEGNWAIDPTSADGGLQLAILWASANG' A
#
# COMPACT_ATOMS: atom_id res chain seq x y z
N MET A 1 -15.10 -8.70 9.90
CA MET A 1 -13.90 -9.33 9.31
C MET A 1 -14.00 -9.11 7.82
N GLY A 2 -12.98 -8.52 7.20
CA GLY A 2 -12.93 -8.35 5.74
C GLY A 2 -12.62 -9.67 5.03
N SER A 3 -12.84 -9.71 3.72
CA SER A 3 -12.38 -10.80 2.86
C SER A 3 -10.92 -10.59 2.47
N ALA A 4 -10.33 -11.55 1.75
CA ALA A 4 -9.11 -11.28 1.00
C ALA A 4 -9.34 -10.15 -0.02
N TRP A 5 -8.27 -9.44 -0.36
CA TRP A 5 -8.27 -8.50 -1.48
C TRP A 5 -8.51 -9.23 -2.81
N PRO A 6 -9.16 -8.58 -3.80
CA PRO A 6 -9.48 -9.21 -5.08
C PRO A 6 -8.28 -9.29 -6.04
N MET A 7 -7.09 -8.84 -5.61
CA MET A 7 -5.85 -8.85 -6.38
C MET A 7 -4.65 -9.20 -5.50
N SER A 8 -3.56 -9.66 -6.12
CA SER A 8 -2.26 -9.80 -5.44
C SER A 8 -1.53 -8.45 -5.32
N VAL A 9 -0.44 -8.41 -4.55
CA VAL A 9 0.47 -7.25 -4.51
C VAL A 9 1.12 -7.01 -5.87
N GLU A 10 1.46 -8.07 -6.60
CA GLU A 10 2.04 -7.97 -7.94
C GLU A 10 1.05 -7.34 -8.92
N ASP A 11 -0.20 -7.82 -8.93
CA ASP A 11 -1.26 -7.24 -9.76
C ASP A 11 -1.48 -5.77 -9.41
N ALA A 12 -1.52 -5.43 -8.12
CA ALA A 12 -1.71 -4.06 -7.64
C ALA A 12 -0.65 -3.09 -8.21
N TYR A 13 0.63 -3.50 -8.27
CA TYR A 13 1.72 -2.71 -8.85
C TYR A 13 1.85 -2.81 -10.38
N ALA A 14 1.22 -3.80 -11.01
CA ALA A 14 1.07 -3.84 -12.46
C ALA A 14 -0.02 -2.86 -12.94
N SER A 15 -1.15 -2.79 -12.21
CA SER A 15 -2.24 -1.83 -12.36
C SER A 15 -3.25 -2.04 -11.21
N PRO A 16 -3.69 -1.00 -10.48
CA PRO A 16 -3.73 0.41 -10.88
C PRO A 16 -2.58 1.27 -10.36
N LEU A 17 -1.69 0.75 -9.50
CA LEU A 17 -0.58 1.54 -8.99
C LEU A 17 0.48 1.72 -10.08
N PHE A 18 1.01 2.93 -10.20
CA PHE A 18 2.06 3.28 -11.17
C PHE A 18 3.47 3.31 -10.55
N HIS A 19 3.58 2.96 -9.27
CA HIS A 19 4.81 3.09 -8.50
C HIS A 19 5.84 2.03 -8.89
N GLY A 20 7.08 2.46 -9.13
CA GLY A 20 8.20 1.55 -9.32
C GLY A 20 8.72 0.96 -8.00
N PRO A 21 9.73 0.06 -8.04
CA PRO A 21 10.19 -0.70 -6.88
C PRO A 21 10.59 0.13 -5.65
N GLN A 22 11.12 1.35 -5.85
CA GLN A 22 11.52 2.26 -4.76
C GLN A 22 10.34 2.88 -4.00
N PHE A 23 9.13 2.80 -4.57
CA PHE A 23 7.88 3.25 -3.96
C PHE A 23 6.90 2.10 -3.79
N ALA A 24 7.35 0.84 -3.90
CA ALA A 24 6.48 -0.32 -3.70
C ALA A 24 6.31 -0.62 -2.20
N ALA A 25 5.57 0.24 -1.50
CA ALA A 25 5.38 0.26 -0.06
C ALA A 25 4.55 -0.90 0.51
N ILE A 26 3.63 -1.47 -0.26
CA ILE A 26 2.77 -2.57 0.21
C ILE A 26 3.57 -3.87 0.23
N GLU A 27 3.68 -4.49 1.41
CA GLU A 27 4.30 -5.79 1.60
C GLU A 27 3.26 -6.92 1.53
N HIS A 28 2.11 -6.71 2.19
CA HIS A 28 1.02 -7.68 2.19
C HIS A 28 -0.34 -6.98 2.15
N LEU A 29 -1.30 -7.57 1.44
CA LEU A 29 -2.69 -7.15 1.41
C LEU A 29 -3.50 -8.04 2.37
N ASP A 30 -3.91 -7.49 3.52
CA ASP A 30 -4.48 -8.29 4.62
C ASP A 30 -5.99 -8.55 4.45
N ALA A 31 -6.80 -7.49 4.52
CA ALA A 31 -8.26 -7.60 4.49
C ALA A 31 -8.90 -6.46 3.72
N PHE A 32 -10.01 -6.79 3.04
CA PHE A 32 -10.79 -5.88 2.21
C PHE A 32 -12.26 -5.90 2.62
N SER A 33 -12.91 -4.75 2.60
CA SER A 33 -14.36 -4.61 2.77
C SER A 33 -14.89 -3.38 2.03
N PRO A 34 -16.22 -3.23 1.92
CA PRO A 34 -16.83 -2.03 1.35
C PRO A 34 -16.47 -0.74 2.11
N GLU A 35 -16.05 -0.82 3.37
CA GLU A 35 -15.70 0.33 4.20
C GLU A 35 -14.22 0.70 4.12
N GLY A 36 -13.36 -0.19 3.62
CA GLY A 36 -11.93 0.06 3.54
C GLY A 36 -11.10 -1.21 3.30
N GLY A 37 -9.81 -1.11 3.57
CA GLY A 37 -8.94 -2.27 3.59
C GLY A 37 -7.71 -2.04 4.45
N THR A 38 -7.05 -3.13 4.81
CA THR A 38 -5.83 -3.15 5.61
C THR A 38 -4.71 -3.83 4.84
N ALA A 39 -3.50 -3.36 5.07
CA ALA A 39 -2.28 -3.88 4.47
C ALA A 39 -1.11 -3.74 5.45
N THR A 40 -0.14 -4.62 5.30
CA THR A 40 1.18 -4.48 5.92
C THR A 40 2.06 -3.70 4.96
N LEU A 41 2.70 -2.64 5.46
CA LEU A 41 3.58 -1.78 4.69
C LEU A 41 5.03 -2.00 5.10
N LYS A 42 5.93 -1.90 4.12
CA LYS A 42 7.37 -1.83 4.32
C LYS A 42 7.74 -0.61 5.16
N GLY A 43 8.83 -0.69 5.91
CA GLY A 43 9.42 0.49 6.52
C GLY A 43 10.23 1.31 5.53
N TRP A 44 10.52 2.56 5.89
CA TRP A 44 11.41 3.43 5.09
C TRP A 44 12.79 2.80 4.84
N ARG A 45 13.29 2.00 5.78
CA ARG A 45 14.57 1.27 5.66
C ARG A 45 14.52 0.22 4.55
N ASP A 46 13.42 -0.51 4.44
CA ASP A 46 13.26 -1.57 3.44
C ASP A 46 13.09 -1.01 2.03
N LEU A 47 12.56 0.21 1.91
CA LEU A 47 12.52 0.97 0.65
C LEU A 47 13.81 1.74 0.35
N GLY A 48 14.80 1.72 1.25
CA GLY A 48 16.05 2.46 1.09
C GLY A 48 15.87 3.98 1.12
N TRP A 49 14.78 4.46 1.71
CA TRP A 49 14.56 5.90 1.90
C TRP A 49 15.53 6.43 2.96
N PRO A 50 15.92 7.71 2.90
CA PRO A 50 16.86 8.26 3.85
C PRO A 50 16.25 8.34 5.25
N GLU A 51 17.07 8.06 6.26
CA GLU A 51 16.75 8.41 7.63
C GLU A 51 16.57 9.92 7.73
N GLY A 52 15.57 10.35 8.48
CA GLY A 52 15.27 11.76 8.68
C GLY A 52 14.46 11.97 9.95
N ASN A 53 14.46 13.21 10.44
CA ASN A 53 13.62 13.62 11.56
C ASN A 53 12.18 13.90 11.08
N TRP A 54 11.56 12.88 10.47
CA TRP A 54 10.22 12.97 9.91
C TRP A 54 9.19 13.05 11.04
N ALA A 55 8.19 13.92 10.90
CA ALA A 55 7.10 14.01 11.87
C ALA A 55 6.16 12.79 11.83
N ILE A 56 6.10 12.13 10.67
CA ILE A 56 5.29 10.93 10.38
C ILE A 56 6.18 9.99 9.58
N ASP A 57 6.02 8.68 9.76
CA ASP A 57 6.70 7.68 8.92
C ASP A 57 6.31 7.91 7.45
N PRO A 58 7.27 8.26 6.57
CA PRO A 58 6.95 8.70 5.21
C PRO A 58 6.41 7.55 4.36
N THR A 59 6.84 6.32 4.62
CA THR A 59 6.35 5.13 3.89
C THR A 59 4.93 4.78 4.28
N SER A 60 4.56 4.97 5.55
CA SER A 60 3.18 4.79 6.01
C SER A 60 2.24 5.82 5.41
N ALA A 61 2.69 7.08 5.29
CA ALA A 61 1.91 8.13 4.65
C ALA A 61 1.66 7.84 3.17
N ASP A 62 2.70 7.50 2.41
CA ASP A 62 2.59 7.17 0.99
C ASP A 62 1.85 5.84 0.74
N GLY A 63 2.22 4.78 1.47
CA GLY A 63 1.58 3.47 1.36
C GLY A 63 0.10 3.48 1.74
N GLY A 64 -0.32 4.35 2.67
CA GLY A 64 -1.73 4.60 2.95
C GLY A 64 -2.50 5.17 1.75
N LEU A 65 -1.88 6.09 0.99
CA LEU A 65 -2.46 6.62 -0.24
C LEU A 65 -2.52 5.56 -1.35
N GLN A 66 -1.49 4.72 -1.47
CA GLN A 66 -1.50 3.58 -2.39
C GLN A 66 -2.65 2.61 -2.06
N LEU A 67 -2.84 2.28 -0.79
CA LEU A 67 -3.94 1.43 -0.34
C LEU A 67 -5.31 2.05 -0.62
N ALA A 68 -5.44 3.37 -0.47
CA ALA A 68 -6.67 4.10 -0.79
C ALA A 68 -7.00 4.04 -2.29
N ILE A 69 -5.99 4.14 -3.17
CA ILE A 69 -6.16 3.94 -4.62
C ILE A 69 -6.66 2.52 -4.90
N LEU A 70 -6.03 1.50 -4.32
CA LEU A 70 -6.46 0.10 -4.51
C LEU A 70 -7.90 -0.12 -4.05
N TRP A 71 -8.26 0.38 -2.86
CA TRP A 71 -9.62 0.26 -2.35
C TRP A 71 -10.63 0.95 -3.27
N ALA A 72 -10.33 2.16 -3.75
CA ALA A 72 -11.20 2.88 -4.67
C ALA A 72 -11.34 2.14 -6.01
N SER A 73 -10.25 1.63 -6.57
CA SER A 73 -10.27 0.84 -7.81
C SER A 73 -11.00 -0.49 -7.69
N ALA A 74 -11.03 -1.10 -6.51
CA ALA A 74 -11.78 -2.33 -6.25
C ALA A 74 -13.28 -2.10 -5.98
N ASN A 75 -13.70 -0.85 -5.72
CA ASN A 75 -15.09 -0.47 -5.44
C ASN A 75 -15.76 0.33 -6.57
N GLY A 76 -15.03 0.73 -7.61
CA GLY A 76 -15.54 1.45 -8.79
C GLY A 76 -15.73 0.55 -9.99
#